data_AF-A3D461-F1
#
_entry.id   AF-A3D461-F1
#
_cell.length_a   1.000
_cell.length_b   1.000
_cell.length_c   1.000
_cell.angle_alpha   90.00
_cell.angle_beta   90.00
_cell.angle_gamma   90.00
#
_symmetry.space_group_name_H-M   'P 1'
#
loop_
_entity.id
_entity.type
_entity.pdbx_description
1 polymer ?
#
loop_
_entity_poly.entity_id
_entity_poly.type
_entity_poly.pdbx_seq_one_letter_code
_entity_poly.pdbx_strand_id
1 'polypeptide(L)'
;MQLIKEHMDKQLAHCDEAPFYTLGPQITDIAPGYDHFTSGIGAAMIAWYGCAMLCYVTPKEHLGLPNKQDVKQGLIAYKIAAHAADVAKGHPSAQIRDNALAKARFEFRWEDQYNLGLDPETARAYHDESLPQESAKVAHFCSMCGPKFCSMKITQDVRAYAAGLEAAQAKADQVEAADQAMQVTVKMAQELEAAMALKSAQFAASGAEIYHVKDKLVAEAEEA
;
A
#
# COMPACT_ATOMS: atom_id res chain seq x y z
N MET A 1 -12.61 -21.95 -3.97
CA MET A 1 -12.87 -20.76 -4.83
C MET A 1 -13.61 -21.08 -6.12
N GLN A 2 -13.22 -22.11 -6.90
CA GLN A 2 -13.81 -22.41 -8.22
C GLN A 2 -15.34 -22.56 -8.27
N LEU A 3 -15.99 -22.94 -7.17
CA LEU A 3 -17.45 -23.15 -7.10
C LEU A 3 -18.24 -21.88 -6.72
N ILE A 4 -17.58 -20.78 -6.37
CA ILE A 4 -18.26 -19.56 -5.92
C ILE A 4 -19.16 -18.98 -7.01
N LYS A 5 -18.73 -19.03 -8.27
CA LYS A 5 -19.52 -18.53 -9.40
C LYS A 5 -20.80 -19.36 -9.61
N GLU A 6 -20.69 -20.67 -9.51
CA GLU A 6 -21.83 -21.58 -9.62
C GLU A 6 -22.89 -21.30 -8.55
N HIS A 7 -22.47 -20.99 -7.31
CA HIS A 7 -23.39 -20.64 -6.23
C HIS A 7 -24.18 -19.36 -6.55
N MET A 8 -23.52 -18.34 -7.07
CA MET A 8 -24.19 -17.10 -7.47
C MET A 8 -25.16 -17.34 -8.64
N ASP A 9 -24.76 -18.11 -9.64
CA ASP A 9 -25.59 -18.41 -10.82
C ASP A 9 -26.85 -19.18 -10.44
N LYS A 10 -26.73 -20.17 -9.54
CA LYS A 10 -27.89 -20.89 -9.00
C LYS A 10 -28.82 -19.98 -8.22
N GLN A 11 -28.28 -19.06 -7.42
CA GLN A 11 -29.10 -18.14 -6.65
C GLN A 11 -29.90 -17.21 -7.57
N LEU A 12 -29.28 -16.63 -8.60
CA LEU A 12 -29.97 -15.79 -9.57
C LEU A 12 -31.08 -16.56 -10.29
N ALA A 13 -30.79 -17.79 -10.73
CA ALA A 13 -31.73 -18.61 -11.50
C ALA A 13 -32.91 -19.17 -10.70
N HIS A 14 -32.72 -19.47 -9.41
CA HIS A 14 -33.72 -20.16 -8.59
C HIS A 14 -34.39 -19.25 -7.54
N CYS A 15 -33.90 -18.03 -7.35
CA CYS A 15 -34.43 -17.09 -6.37
C CYS A 15 -34.84 -15.75 -6.99
N ASP A 16 -35.12 -15.73 -8.30
CA ASP A 16 -35.67 -14.58 -9.03
C ASP A 16 -34.91 -13.27 -8.76
N GLU A 17 -33.57 -13.35 -8.77
CA GLU A 17 -32.64 -12.23 -8.49
C GLU A 17 -32.87 -11.53 -7.14
N ALA A 18 -33.50 -12.20 -6.17
CA ALA A 18 -33.65 -11.66 -4.82
C ALA A 18 -32.27 -11.29 -4.22
N PRO A 19 -32.16 -10.23 -3.38
CA PRO A 19 -30.89 -9.85 -2.76
C PRO A 19 -30.25 -11.00 -1.98
N PHE A 20 -29.06 -11.42 -2.38
CA PHE A 20 -28.38 -12.54 -1.75
C PHE A 20 -27.57 -12.09 -0.53
N TYR A 21 -27.67 -12.85 0.57
CA TYR A 21 -26.92 -12.64 1.82
C TYR A 21 -26.07 -13.87 2.14
N THR A 22 -24.75 -13.71 2.23
CA THR A 22 -23.83 -14.84 2.45
C THR A 22 -22.95 -14.67 3.69
N LEU A 23 -22.58 -15.78 4.33
CA LEU A 23 -21.56 -15.85 5.37
C LEU A 23 -20.24 -16.26 4.72
N GLY A 24 -19.30 -15.32 4.53
CA GLY A 24 -18.12 -15.56 3.70
C GLY A 24 -18.44 -15.60 2.20
N PRO A 25 -18.10 -16.68 1.47
CA PRO A 25 -17.79 -18.04 1.96
C PRO A 25 -16.34 -18.29 2.38
N GLN A 26 -16.15 -19.23 3.32
CA GLN A 26 -14.85 -19.81 3.64
C GLN A 26 -14.26 -20.53 2.42
N ILE A 27 -13.07 -20.11 1.97
CA ILE A 27 -12.45 -20.71 0.79
C ILE A 27 -11.56 -21.91 1.10
N THR A 28 -11.18 -22.09 2.37
CA THR A 28 -10.33 -23.14 2.89
C THR A 28 -10.56 -23.27 4.39
N ASP A 29 -10.46 -24.49 4.91
CA ASP A 29 -10.77 -24.81 6.31
C ASP A 29 -9.53 -24.95 7.20
N ILE A 30 -8.33 -24.77 6.62
CA ILE A 30 -7.06 -25.09 7.29
C ILE A 30 -6.46 -23.93 8.12
N ALA A 31 -7.20 -22.84 8.30
CA ALA A 31 -6.68 -21.61 8.93
C ALA A 31 -7.57 -21.04 10.05
N PRO A 32 -8.02 -21.86 11.03
CA PRO A 32 -8.75 -21.33 12.19
C PRO A 32 -7.90 -20.29 12.92
N GLY A 33 -8.50 -19.18 13.35
CA GLY A 33 -7.79 -18.00 13.82
C GLY A 33 -7.61 -16.92 12.74
N TYR A 34 -7.77 -17.30 11.47
CA TYR A 34 -7.66 -16.40 10.30
C TYR A 34 -8.89 -16.46 9.41
N ASP A 35 -10.03 -16.89 9.97
CA ASP A 35 -11.25 -17.14 9.19
C ASP A 35 -11.85 -15.88 8.56
N HIS A 36 -11.68 -14.72 9.21
CA HIS A 36 -11.97 -13.41 8.61
C HIS A 36 -11.22 -13.17 7.28
N PHE A 37 -10.00 -13.68 7.12
CA PHE A 37 -9.20 -13.53 5.90
C PHE A 37 -9.61 -14.55 4.83
N THR A 38 -9.70 -15.83 5.19
CA THR A 38 -10.15 -16.89 4.27
C THR A 38 -11.55 -16.60 3.74
N SER A 39 -12.49 -16.24 4.62
CA SER A 39 -13.84 -15.89 4.21
C SER A 39 -13.88 -14.56 3.47
N GLY A 40 -13.04 -13.59 3.83
CA GLY A 40 -12.94 -12.30 3.15
C GLY A 40 -12.59 -12.43 1.66
N ILE A 41 -11.73 -13.39 1.30
CA ILE A 41 -11.43 -13.70 -0.11
C ILE A 41 -12.70 -14.19 -0.84
N GLY A 42 -13.40 -15.17 -0.26
CA GLY A 42 -14.63 -15.69 -0.86
C GLY A 42 -15.73 -14.63 -0.94
N ALA A 43 -15.85 -13.80 0.10
CA ALA A 43 -16.81 -12.71 0.21
C ALA A 43 -16.61 -11.66 -0.89
N ALA A 44 -15.35 -11.26 -1.16
CA ALA A 44 -15.04 -10.34 -2.26
C ALA A 44 -15.44 -10.92 -3.62
N MET A 45 -15.17 -12.22 -3.84
CA MET A 45 -15.53 -12.89 -5.09
C MET A 45 -17.05 -12.99 -5.29
N ILE A 46 -17.79 -13.44 -4.28
CA ILE A 46 -19.24 -13.63 -4.43
C ILE A 46 -19.99 -12.29 -4.50
N ALA A 47 -19.51 -11.25 -3.81
CA ALA A 47 -20.02 -9.89 -3.94
C ALA A 47 -19.75 -9.32 -5.34
N TRP A 48 -18.56 -9.57 -5.90
CA TRP A 48 -18.26 -9.18 -7.28
C TRP A 48 -19.25 -9.83 -8.26
N TYR A 49 -19.60 -11.10 -8.04
CA TYR A 49 -20.57 -11.80 -8.88
C TYR A 49 -22.03 -11.39 -8.67
N GLY A 50 -22.36 -10.62 -7.62
CA GLY A 50 -23.70 -10.05 -7.44
C GLY A 50 -24.32 -10.20 -6.05
N CYS A 51 -23.62 -10.79 -5.07
CA CYS A 51 -24.13 -10.84 -3.71
C CYS A 51 -24.33 -9.44 -3.12
N ALA A 52 -25.49 -9.21 -2.48
CA ALA A 52 -25.93 -7.89 -2.06
C ALA A 52 -25.47 -7.52 -0.65
N MET A 53 -25.32 -8.52 0.24
CA MET A 53 -24.90 -8.30 1.62
C MET A 53 -23.98 -9.42 2.09
N LEU A 54 -22.95 -9.06 2.85
CA LEU A 54 -21.94 -9.99 3.36
C LEU A 54 -22.00 -10.03 4.89
N CYS A 55 -22.28 -11.20 5.45
CA CYS A 55 -22.13 -11.44 6.88
C CYS A 55 -20.64 -11.61 7.15
N TYR A 56 -20.11 -10.74 8.00
CA TYR A 56 -18.72 -10.83 8.40
C TYR A 56 -18.42 -12.11 9.18
N VAL A 57 -17.14 -12.48 9.16
CA VAL A 57 -16.59 -13.57 9.95
C VAL A 57 -15.43 -12.99 10.74
N THR A 58 -15.33 -13.35 12.01
CA THR A 58 -14.28 -12.84 12.89
C THR A 58 -13.04 -13.76 12.86
N PRO A 59 -11.87 -13.31 13.34
CA PRO A 59 -10.72 -14.19 13.52
C PRO A 59 -11.01 -15.42 14.39
N LYS A 60 -11.91 -15.29 15.36
CA LYS A 60 -12.27 -16.36 16.32
C LYS A 60 -13.41 -17.25 15.87
N GLU A 61 -13.85 -17.14 14.62
CA GLU A 61 -14.81 -18.11 14.08
C GLU A 61 -14.30 -19.53 14.32
N HIS A 62 -15.21 -20.44 14.67
CA HIS A 62 -14.90 -21.83 15.07
C HIS A 62 -14.04 -22.01 16.33
N LEU A 63 -13.64 -20.94 17.02
CA LEU A 63 -12.75 -20.98 18.20
C LEU A 63 -13.39 -20.43 19.47
N GLY A 64 -14.25 -19.41 19.36
CA GLY A 64 -14.94 -18.86 20.53
C GLY A 64 -15.59 -17.51 20.28
N LEU A 65 -16.11 -16.90 21.35
CA LEU A 65 -16.76 -15.60 21.24
C LEU A 65 -15.74 -14.49 20.93
N PRO A 66 -16.04 -13.60 19.95
CA PRO A 66 -15.16 -12.51 19.58
C PRO A 66 -15.14 -11.43 20.67
N ASN A 67 -13.96 -10.84 20.90
CA ASN A 67 -13.80 -9.62 21.67
C ASN A 67 -13.92 -8.38 20.77
N LYS A 68 -13.78 -7.18 21.36
CA LYS A 68 -13.85 -5.90 20.63
C LYS A 68 -12.88 -5.82 19.43
N GLN A 69 -11.66 -6.33 19.59
CA GLN A 69 -10.65 -6.28 18.54
C GLN A 69 -10.96 -7.27 17.41
N ASP A 70 -11.44 -8.47 17.75
CA ASP A 70 -11.87 -9.48 16.78
C ASP A 70 -13.03 -8.95 15.92
N VAL A 71 -13.97 -8.23 16.55
CA VAL A 71 -15.07 -7.54 15.85
C VAL A 71 -14.53 -6.46 14.91
N LYS A 72 -13.61 -5.60 15.37
CA LYS A 72 -12.98 -4.57 14.52
C LYS A 72 -12.30 -5.20 13.30
N GLN A 73 -11.51 -6.27 13.49
CA GLN A 73 -10.81 -6.96 12.40
C GLN A 73 -11.78 -7.58 11.39
N GLY A 74 -12.83 -8.26 11.85
CA GLY A 74 -13.87 -8.79 10.96
C GLY A 74 -14.55 -7.69 10.14
N LEU A 75 -14.93 -6.58 10.78
CA LEU A 75 -15.58 -5.45 10.11
C LEU A 75 -14.68 -4.79 9.05
N ILE A 76 -13.40 -4.58 9.37
CA ILE A 76 -12.43 -4.02 8.42
C ILE A 76 -12.19 -4.97 7.25
N ALA A 77 -12.01 -6.27 7.51
CA ALA A 77 -11.83 -7.28 6.46
C ALA A 77 -13.01 -7.31 5.48
N TYR A 78 -14.25 -7.25 5.99
CA TYR A 78 -15.44 -7.28 5.15
C TYR A 78 -15.75 -5.96 4.46
N LYS A 79 -15.39 -4.80 5.05
CA LYS A 79 -15.39 -3.52 4.34
C LYS A 79 -14.40 -3.53 3.16
N ILE A 80 -13.22 -4.12 3.33
CA ILE A 80 -12.25 -4.30 2.24
C ILE A 80 -12.85 -5.20 1.16
N ALA A 81 -13.41 -6.36 1.54
CA ALA A 81 -14.01 -7.30 0.60
C ALA A 81 -15.15 -6.68 -0.21
N ALA A 82 -16.07 -5.97 0.46
CA ALA A 82 -17.17 -5.26 -0.19
C ALA A 82 -16.67 -4.17 -1.14
N HIS A 83 -15.75 -3.32 -0.69
CA HIS A 83 -15.18 -2.26 -1.54
C HIS A 83 -14.42 -2.84 -2.75
N ALA A 84 -13.64 -3.91 -2.56
CA ALA A 84 -12.96 -4.60 -3.65
C ALA A 84 -13.95 -5.15 -4.70
N ALA A 85 -15.08 -5.70 -4.24
CA ALA A 85 -16.16 -6.12 -5.13
C ALA A 85 -16.80 -4.94 -5.88
N ASP A 86 -17.04 -3.81 -5.20
CA ASP A 86 -17.58 -2.62 -5.86
C ASP A 86 -16.63 -2.06 -6.92
N VAL A 87 -15.31 -2.06 -6.67
CA VAL A 87 -14.29 -1.71 -7.66
C VAL A 87 -14.32 -2.68 -8.84
N ALA A 88 -14.39 -3.99 -8.59
CA ALA A 88 -14.44 -5.01 -9.64
C ALA A 88 -15.73 -4.97 -10.47
N LYS A 89 -16.84 -4.55 -9.87
CA LYS A 89 -18.12 -4.28 -10.56
C LYS A 89 -18.11 -2.98 -11.35
N GLY A 90 -17.10 -2.13 -11.19
CA GLY A 90 -17.07 -0.80 -11.78
C GLY A 90 -18.13 0.14 -11.20
N HIS A 91 -18.46 0.00 -9.90
CA HIS A 91 -19.42 0.88 -9.25
C HIS A 91 -18.94 2.35 -9.37
N PRO A 92 -19.76 3.30 -9.84
CA PRO A 92 -19.30 4.62 -10.30
C PRO A 92 -18.46 5.42 -9.30
N SER A 93 -18.73 5.28 -8.01
CA SER A 93 -18.04 6.02 -6.95
C SER A 93 -16.89 5.25 -6.28
N ALA A 94 -16.74 3.95 -6.53
CA ALA A 94 -15.81 3.11 -5.77
C ALA A 94 -14.36 3.58 -5.96
N GLN A 95 -13.93 3.75 -7.21
CA GLN A 95 -12.56 4.15 -7.54
C GLN A 95 -12.17 5.56 -7.06
N ILE A 96 -13.13 6.43 -6.72
CA ILE A 96 -12.82 7.80 -6.26
C ILE A 96 -11.96 7.75 -5.00
N ARG A 97 -12.29 6.87 -4.06
CA ARG A 97 -11.55 6.71 -2.81
C ARG A 97 -10.15 6.15 -3.05
N ASP A 98 -10.03 5.12 -3.88
CA ASP A 98 -8.74 4.52 -4.26
C ASP A 98 -7.82 5.55 -4.88
N ASN A 99 -8.34 6.34 -5.84
CA ASN A 99 -7.57 7.37 -6.54
C ASN A 99 -7.15 8.51 -5.60
N ALA A 100 -8.04 8.95 -4.71
CA ALA A 100 -7.71 9.98 -3.72
C ALA A 100 -6.60 9.53 -2.77
N LEU A 101 -6.68 8.29 -2.26
CA LEU A 101 -5.68 7.71 -1.38
C LEU A 101 -4.35 7.47 -2.12
N ALA A 102 -4.39 6.92 -3.34
CA ALA A 102 -3.20 6.71 -4.17
C ALA A 102 -2.50 8.04 -4.50
N LYS A 103 -3.26 9.10 -4.80
CA LYS A 103 -2.73 10.44 -5.00
C LYS A 103 -2.09 10.99 -3.72
N ALA A 104 -2.76 10.87 -2.58
CA ALA A 104 -2.18 11.28 -1.29
C ALA A 104 -0.87 10.54 -0.98
N ARG A 105 -0.82 9.25 -1.27
CA ARG A 105 0.39 8.42 -1.14
C ARG A 105 1.52 8.89 -2.03
N PHE A 106 1.25 9.11 -3.31
CA PHE A 106 2.27 9.54 -4.27
C PHE A 106 2.79 10.96 -4.00
N GLU A 107 1.96 11.83 -3.43
CA GLU A 107 2.29 13.20 -3.05
C GLU A 107 2.85 13.33 -1.62
N PHE A 108 3.04 12.20 -0.91
CA PHE A 108 3.50 12.17 0.48
C PHE A 108 2.64 12.99 1.46
N ARG A 109 1.34 13.12 1.17
CA ARG A 109 0.35 13.71 2.07
C ARG A 109 -0.10 12.66 3.09
N TRP A 110 0.78 12.35 4.04
CA TRP A 110 0.61 11.25 5.00
C TRP A 110 -0.70 11.34 5.79
N GLU A 111 -1.03 12.52 6.31
CA GLU A 111 -2.28 12.74 7.05
C GLU A 111 -3.52 12.42 6.21
N ASP A 112 -3.55 12.89 4.98
CA ASP A 112 -4.65 12.62 4.06
C ASP A 112 -4.73 11.13 3.74
N GLN A 113 -3.58 10.47 3.53
CA GLN A 113 -3.53 9.02 3.31
C GLN A 113 -4.12 8.24 4.49
N TYR A 114 -3.80 8.60 5.73
CA TYR A 114 -4.35 7.93 6.91
C TYR A 114 -5.86 8.13 7.00
N ASN A 115 -6.30 9.39 6.90
CA ASN A 115 -7.70 9.76 7.07
C ASN A 115 -8.60 9.19 5.96
N LEU A 116 -8.06 8.96 4.76
CA LEU A 116 -8.75 8.27 3.67
C LEU A 116 -8.78 6.74 3.83
N GLY A 117 -7.92 6.17 4.70
CA GLY A 117 -7.90 4.73 5.01
C GLY A 117 -9.19 4.24 5.67
N LEU A 118 -9.45 2.92 5.59
CA LEU A 118 -10.64 2.33 6.23
C LEU A 118 -10.53 2.28 7.76
N ASP A 119 -9.30 2.35 8.28
CA ASP A 119 -8.93 2.37 9.69
C ASP A 119 -7.77 3.37 9.91
N PRO A 120 -8.05 4.68 10.00
CA PRO A 120 -7.03 5.72 10.08
C PRO A 120 -6.11 5.59 11.30
N GLU A 121 -6.65 5.13 12.43
CA GLU A 121 -5.89 4.94 13.68
C GLU A 121 -4.78 3.92 13.49
N THR A 122 -5.09 2.77 12.89
CA THR A 122 -4.10 1.72 12.64
C THR A 122 -3.08 2.15 11.58
N ALA A 123 -3.51 2.83 10.52
CA ALA A 123 -2.59 3.32 9.48
C ALA A 123 -1.54 4.28 10.06
N ARG A 124 -1.97 5.20 10.94
CA ARG A 124 -1.11 6.15 11.64
C ARG A 124 -0.17 5.45 12.62
N ALA A 125 -0.72 4.56 13.45
CA ALA A 125 0.05 3.82 14.43
C ALA A 125 1.22 3.04 13.79
N TYR A 126 0.96 2.33 12.68
CA TYR A 126 2.00 1.53 12.01
C TYR A 126 3.11 2.38 11.37
N HIS A 127 2.79 3.57 10.86
CA HIS A 127 3.82 4.50 10.41
C HIS A 127 4.66 5.01 11.60
N ASP A 128 3.98 5.39 12.68
CA ASP A 128 4.60 6.07 13.82
C ASP A 128 5.41 5.14 14.72
N GLU A 129 5.20 3.82 14.62
CA GLU A 129 6.06 2.80 15.24
C GLU A 129 7.54 2.97 14.87
N SER A 130 7.83 3.41 13.64
CA SER A 130 9.22 3.64 13.18
C SER A 130 9.57 5.12 13.04
N LEU A 131 8.61 5.97 12.67
CA LEU A 131 8.82 7.39 12.38
C LEU A 131 7.79 8.27 13.13
N PRO A 132 7.89 8.36 14.48
CA PRO A 132 6.87 9.03 15.30
C PRO A 132 6.88 10.55 15.16
N GLN A 133 7.98 11.14 14.69
CA GLN A 133 8.16 12.58 14.61
C GLN A 133 7.16 13.22 13.64
N GLU A 134 6.62 14.39 14.00
CA GLU A 134 5.69 15.14 13.12
C GLU A 134 6.33 15.51 11.78
N SER A 135 7.63 15.77 11.75
CA SER A 135 8.38 16.01 10.51
C SER A 135 8.36 14.82 9.54
N ALA A 136 8.12 13.60 10.02
CA ALA A 136 7.98 12.44 9.14
C ALA A 136 6.65 12.47 8.36
N LYS A 137 5.63 13.18 8.83
CA LYS A 137 4.32 13.31 8.15
C LYS A 137 4.35 14.22 6.92
N VAL A 138 5.49 14.86 6.67
CA VAL A 138 5.78 15.62 5.45
C VAL A 138 7.01 15.08 4.71
N ALA A 139 7.58 13.95 5.17
CA ALA A 139 8.76 13.37 4.57
C ALA A 139 8.42 12.63 3.27
N HIS A 140 9.28 12.78 2.25
CA HIS A 140 9.16 12.08 0.98
C HIS A 140 9.70 10.63 1.03
N PHE A 141 9.48 9.93 2.13
CA PHE A 141 9.85 8.52 2.33
C PHE A 141 9.18 7.95 3.59
N CYS A 142 9.21 6.63 3.75
CA CYS A 142 8.93 5.94 5.00
C CYS A 142 10.13 5.09 5.44
N SER A 143 10.01 4.42 6.59
CA SER A 143 11.06 3.55 7.14
C SER A 143 11.44 2.37 6.23
N MET A 144 10.54 1.93 5.34
CA MET A 144 10.79 0.77 4.47
C MET A 144 11.94 0.99 3.48
N CYS A 145 12.03 2.16 2.86
CA CYS A 145 13.04 2.45 1.82
C CYS A 145 13.99 3.59 2.21
N GLY A 146 13.62 4.39 3.21
CA GLY A 146 14.39 5.55 3.61
C GLY A 146 14.46 6.65 2.54
N PRO A 147 15.20 7.73 2.81
CA PRO A 147 15.18 8.97 2.00
C PRO A 147 15.81 8.86 0.60
N LYS A 148 16.66 7.84 0.38
CA LYS A 148 17.42 7.67 -0.87
C LYS A 148 16.81 6.67 -1.86
N PHE A 149 16.00 5.71 -1.39
CA PHE A 149 15.47 4.60 -2.21
C PHE A 149 13.95 4.59 -2.35
N CYS A 150 13.26 5.63 -1.88
CA CYS A 150 11.84 5.71 -2.09
C CYS A 150 11.52 5.84 -3.59
N SER A 151 10.89 4.80 -4.15
CA SER A 151 10.54 4.73 -5.58
C SER A 151 9.64 5.88 -6.04
N MET A 152 8.70 6.30 -5.19
CA MET A 152 7.81 7.43 -5.49
C MET A 152 8.57 8.76 -5.53
N LYS A 153 9.53 8.97 -4.62
CA LYS A 153 10.38 10.17 -4.62
C LYS A 153 11.26 10.21 -5.87
N ILE A 154 11.93 9.09 -6.18
CA ILE A 154 12.74 8.96 -7.40
C ILE A 154 11.89 9.26 -8.64
N THR A 155 10.63 8.78 -8.67
CA THR A 155 9.71 9.08 -9.77
C THR A 155 9.38 10.58 -9.86
N GLN A 156 9.19 11.28 -8.74
CA GLN A 156 8.99 12.73 -8.73
C GLN A 156 10.22 13.48 -9.26
N ASP A 157 11.41 13.09 -8.81
CA ASP A 157 12.68 13.70 -9.24
C ASP A 157 12.90 13.53 -10.75
N VAL A 158 12.63 12.33 -11.30
CA VAL A 158 12.70 12.06 -12.75
C VAL A 158 11.67 12.87 -13.53
N ARG A 159 10.43 13.01 -13.03
CA ARG A 159 9.39 13.84 -13.68
C ARG A 159 9.78 15.32 -13.70
N ALA A 160 10.34 15.83 -12.60
CA ALA A 160 10.81 17.21 -12.52
C ALA A 160 11.97 17.47 -13.49
N TYR A 161 12.90 16.52 -13.60
CA TYR A 161 13.99 16.59 -14.57
C TYR A 161 13.49 16.62 -16.02
N ALA A 162 12.57 15.72 -16.40
CA ALA A 162 11.99 15.69 -17.74
C ALA A 162 11.27 16.99 -18.08
N ALA A 163 10.47 17.53 -17.16
CA ALA A 163 9.81 18.83 -17.36
C ALA A 163 10.81 19.99 -17.51
N GLY A 164 11.94 19.93 -16.80
CA GLY A 164 13.05 20.89 -16.95
C GLY A 164 13.72 20.82 -18.32
N LEU A 165 13.94 19.61 -18.85
CA LEU A 165 14.47 19.41 -20.21
C LEU A 165 13.49 19.93 -21.27
N GLU A 166 12.20 19.59 -21.17
CA GLU A 166 11.18 20.08 -22.09
C GLU A 166 11.09 21.61 -22.09
N ALA A 167 11.12 22.23 -20.90
CA ALA A 167 11.13 23.68 -20.78
C ALA A 167 12.42 24.32 -21.34
N ALA A 168 13.58 23.67 -21.15
CA ALA A 168 14.85 24.13 -21.72
C ALA A 168 14.86 23.98 -23.24
N GLN A 169 14.27 22.93 -23.80
CA GLN A 169 14.18 22.71 -25.24
C GLN A 169 13.19 23.69 -25.89
N ALA A 170 12.03 23.93 -25.28
CA ALA A 170 11.09 24.96 -25.71
C ALA A 170 11.69 26.38 -25.66
N LYS A 171 12.65 26.62 -24.74
CA LYS A 171 13.43 27.86 -24.69
C LYS A 171 14.63 27.85 -25.64
N ALA A 172 15.25 26.72 -25.94
CA ALA A 172 16.34 26.62 -26.92
C ALA A 172 15.84 26.85 -28.36
N ASP A 173 14.59 26.48 -28.64
CA ASP A 173 13.86 26.90 -29.84
C ASP A 173 13.62 28.45 -29.87
N GLN A 174 13.92 29.15 -28.77
CA GLN A 174 13.93 30.60 -28.59
C GLN A 174 15.20 31.09 -27.85
N VAL A 175 16.38 30.86 -28.44
CA VAL A 175 17.73 31.37 -28.05
C VAL A 175 18.50 30.54 -27.00
N GLU A 176 19.76 30.27 -27.35
CA GLU A 176 20.75 29.41 -26.66
C GLU A 176 20.99 29.74 -25.17
N ALA A 177 20.73 28.77 -24.28
CA ALA A 177 21.39 28.62 -22.98
C ALA A 177 21.18 27.20 -22.39
N ALA A 178 21.92 26.20 -22.88
CA ALA A 178 21.79 24.78 -22.46
C ALA A 178 22.81 24.32 -21.38
N ASP A 179 23.77 25.16 -20.97
CA ASP A 179 24.95 24.70 -20.22
C ASP A 179 24.75 24.55 -18.70
N GLN A 180 23.89 25.37 -18.09
CA GLN A 180 23.76 25.40 -16.62
C GLN A 180 22.89 24.26 -16.05
N ALA A 181 21.94 23.74 -16.82
CA ALA A 181 21.06 22.66 -16.38
C ALA A 181 21.76 21.28 -16.36
N MET A 182 22.73 21.06 -17.25
CA MET A 182 23.48 19.81 -17.35
C MET A 182 24.45 19.60 -16.17
N GLN A 183 24.99 20.67 -15.60
CA GLN A 183 25.91 20.57 -14.45
C GLN A 183 25.25 20.06 -13.17
N VAL A 184 23.98 20.39 -12.94
CA VAL A 184 23.23 19.92 -11.76
C VAL A 184 22.97 18.42 -11.85
N THR A 185 22.73 17.89 -13.04
CA THR A 185 22.43 16.47 -13.27
C THR A 185 23.66 15.57 -13.10
N VAL A 186 24.81 16.02 -13.62
CA VAL A 186 26.08 15.29 -13.44
C VAL A 186 26.40 15.17 -11.95
N LYS A 187 26.20 16.24 -11.18
CA LYS A 187 26.47 16.24 -9.75
C LYS A 187 25.53 15.30 -8.99
N MET A 188 24.24 15.28 -9.32
CA MET A 188 23.27 14.41 -8.66
C MET A 188 23.49 12.93 -8.99
N ALA A 189 23.83 12.59 -10.24
CA ALA A 189 24.18 11.23 -10.64
C ALA A 189 25.46 10.75 -9.92
N GLN A 190 26.47 11.61 -9.82
CA GLN A 190 27.71 11.34 -9.08
C GLN A 190 27.45 11.13 -7.58
N GLU A 191 26.58 11.94 -6.96
CA GLU A 191 26.20 11.80 -5.55
C GLU A 191 25.42 10.50 -5.29
N LEU A 192 24.56 10.08 -6.23
CA LEU A 192 23.84 8.81 -6.14
C LEU A 192 24.79 7.61 -6.27
N GLU A 193 25.71 7.65 -7.24
CA GLU A 193 26.70 6.61 -7.46
C GLU A 193 27.66 6.48 -6.27
N ALA A 194 28.11 7.60 -5.70
CA ALA A 194 28.91 7.61 -4.47
C ALA A 194 28.13 7.03 -3.27
N ALA A 195 26.84 7.34 -3.14
CA ALA A 195 26.00 6.77 -2.10
C ALA A 195 25.77 5.26 -2.27
N MET A 196 25.69 4.77 -3.51
CA MET A 196 25.67 3.35 -3.87
C MET A 196 26.96 2.65 -3.55
N ALA A 197 28.10 3.22 -3.94
CA ALA A 197 29.40 2.69 -3.56
C ALA A 197 29.54 2.58 -2.03
N LEU A 198 29.10 3.60 -1.27
CA LEU A 198 29.13 3.57 0.19
C LEU A 198 28.26 2.45 0.78
N LYS A 199 27.01 2.29 0.29
CA LYS A 199 26.10 1.26 0.79
C LYS A 199 26.56 -0.15 0.41
N SER A 200 27.11 -0.32 -0.79
CA SER A 200 27.74 -1.57 -1.22
C SER A 200 28.98 -1.91 -0.38
N ALA A 201 29.80 -0.91 -0.03
CA ALA A 201 30.95 -1.11 0.86
C ALA A 201 30.52 -1.46 2.28
N GLN A 202 29.49 -0.79 2.83
CA GLN A 202 28.91 -1.11 4.13
C GLN A 202 28.34 -2.53 4.16
N PHE A 203 27.63 -2.94 3.10
CA PHE A 203 27.11 -4.30 2.96
C PHE A 203 28.24 -5.35 2.89
N ALA A 204 29.30 -5.08 2.14
CA ALA A 204 30.45 -5.98 2.07
C ALA A 204 31.19 -6.06 3.42
N ALA A 205 31.36 -4.92 4.11
CA ALA A 205 32.01 -4.85 5.42
C ALA A 205 31.21 -5.56 6.52
N SER A 206 29.88 -5.54 6.44
CA SER A 206 29.00 -6.27 7.34
C SER A 206 28.85 -7.77 7.01
N GLY A 207 29.76 -8.31 6.18
CA GLY A 207 29.81 -9.73 5.83
C GLY A 207 28.84 -10.15 4.73
N ALA A 208 28.30 -9.19 3.96
CA ALA A 208 27.24 -9.40 2.98
C ALA A 208 25.99 -10.09 3.58
N GLU A 209 25.77 -9.89 4.88
CA GLU A 209 24.60 -10.41 5.58
C GLU A 209 23.37 -9.58 5.22
N ILE A 210 22.27 -10.25 4.83
CA ILE A 210 21.00 -9.58 4.51
C ILE A 210 20.28 -9.16 5.80
N TYR A 211 20.53 -9.85 6.92
CA TYR A 211 19.88 -9.62 8.21
C TYR A 211 20.93 -9.32 9.28
N HIS A 212 20.94 -8.10 9.81
CA HIS A 212 21.86 -7.70 10.87
C HIS A 212 21.22 -7.86 12.25
N VAL A 213 21.96 -8.44 13.20
CA VAL A 213 21.55 -8.53 14.61
C VAL A 213 21.70 -7.16 15.26
N LYS A 214 20.65 -6.70 15.95
CA LYS A 214 20.48 -5.34 16.49
C LYS A 214 21.69 -4.79 17.27
N ASP A 215 22.44 -5.66 17.96
CA ASP A 215 23.56 -5.28 18.82
C ASP A 215 24.84 -4.87 18.06
N LYS A 216 25.00 -5.26 16.79
CA LYS A 216 26.16 -4.86 15.96
C LYS A 216 26.03 -3.46 15.36
N LEU A 217 24.81 -2.95 15.19
CA LEU A 217 24.57 -1.66 14.54
C LEU A 217 24.86 -0.45 15.43
N VAL A 218 24.86 -0.63 16.76
CA VAL A 218 25.11 0.46 17.72
C VAL A 218 26.61 0.77 17.83
N ALA A 219 27.48 -0.24 17.72
CA ALA A 219 28.92 -0.07 17.84
C ALA A 219 29.56 0.69 16.68
N GLU A 220 29.04 0.56 15.45
CA GLU A 220 29.60 1.22 14.26
C GLU A 220 29.11 2.67 14.07
N ALA A 221 28.04 3.08 14.77
CA ALA A 221 27.49 4.42 14.71
C ALA A 221 28.19 5.42 15.66
N GLU A 222 28.93 4.93 16.66
CA GLU A 222 29.66 5.77 17.63
C GLU A 222 31.09 6.11 17.19
N GLU A 223 31.62 5.48 16.13
CA GLU A 223 32.97 5.72 15.58
C GLU A 223 33.01 6.47 14.23
N ALA A 224 31.87 6.89 13.67
CA ALA A 224 31.77 7.64 12.41
C ALA A 224 31.24 9.06 12.61
#